data_AF-A0A932NHW5-F1
#
_entry.id   AF-A0A932NHW5-F1
#
_cell.length_a   1.000
_cell.length_b   1.000
_cell.length_c   1.000
_cell.angle_alpha   90.00
_cell.angle_beta   90.00
_cell.angle_gamma   90.00
#
_symmetry.space_group_name_H-M   'P 1'
#
loop_
_entity.id
_entity.type
_entity.pdbx_description
1 polymer ?
#
loop_
_entity_poly.entity_id
_entity_poly.type
_entity_poly.pdbx_seq_one_letter_code
_entity_poly.pdbx_strand_id
1 'polypeptide(L)'
;MPDEERAALERQHEDLRGLSDRLGKALARSPLERGPVAEALAGLIAVLFQHEEAESAFLRARLKGSKAGERTLQAMENEHVSLLALVKDIQIVMGHPELYSLDHLSGLAGRFRVVLQAHLELEEKHVYGRPA
;
A
#
# COMPACT_ATOMS: atom_id res chain seq x y z
N MET A 1 -23.69 -1.62 11.58
CA MET A 1 -22.40 -2.30 11.33
C MET A 1 -21.46 -1.63 10.31
N PRO A 2 -21.78 -0.55 9.56
CA PRO A 2 -20.79 0.08 8.66
C PRO A 2 -19.61 0.80 9.35
N ASP A 3 -19.78 1.25 10.61
CA ASP A 3 -18.82 2.15 11.25
C ASP A 3 -17.61 1.42 11.88
N GLU A 4 -17.77 0.17 12.29
CA GLU A 4 -16.69 -0.64 12.86
C GLU A 4 -15.70 -1.11 11.80
N GLU A 5 -16.21 -1.54 10.62
CA GLU A 5 -15.39 -1.94 9.47
C GLU A 5 -14.60 -0.75 8.93
N ARG A 6 -15.26 0.40 8.78
CA ARG A 6 -14.59 1.64 8.40
C ARG A 6 -13.50 2.02 9.42
N ALA A 7 -13.81 1.98 10.72
CA ALA A 7 -12.83 2.32 11.75
C ALA A 7 -11.65 1.34 11.76
N ALA A 8 -11.86 0.08 11.36
CA ALA A 8 -10.78 -0.89 11.19
C ALA A 8 -9.87 -0.54 10.00
N LEU A 9 -10.45 -0.16 8.85
CA LEU A 9 -9.69 0.32 7.69
C LEU A 9 -8.89 1.59 8.01
N GLU A 10 -9.49 2.55 8.73
CA GLU A 10 -8.79 3.77 9.17
C GLU A 10 -7.59 3.45 10.08
N ARG A 11 -7.69 2.45 10.97
CA ARG A 11 -6.54 1.99 11.77
C ARG A 11 -5.47 1.32 10.91
N GLN A 12 -5.86 0.55 9.91
CA GLN A 12 -4.90 -0.04 8.98
C GLN A 12 -4.12 1.02 8.19
N HIS A 13 -4.75 2.16 7.84
CA HIS A 13 -4.02 3.28 7.22
C HIS A 13 -2.92 3.83 8.16
N GLU A 14 -3.22 3.98 9.45
CA GLU A 14 -2.24 4.42 10.45
C GLU A 14 -1.08 3.41 10.55
N ASP A 15 -1.37 2.11 10.55
CA ASP A 15 -0.37 1.05 10.57
C ASP A 15 0.50 1.07 9.30
N LEU A 16 -0.11 1.20 8.11
CA LEU A 16 0.58 1.29 6.82
C LEU A 16 1.49 2.52 6.75
N ARG A 17 1.03 3.68 7.24
CA ARG A 17 1.87 4.89 7.36
C ARG A 17 3.05 4.67 8.30
N GLY A 18 2.80 4.07 9.46
CA GLY A 18 3.85 3.75 10.43
C GLY A 18 4.92 2.81 9.85
N LEU A 19 4.51 1.82 9.07
CA LEU A 19 5.40 0.89 8.37
C LEU A 19 6.14 1.57 7.21
N SER A 20 5.46 2.42 6.43
CA SER A 20 6.07 3.24 5.38
C SER A 20 7.15 4.18 5.95
N ASP A 21 6.93 4.76 7.14
CA ASP A 21 7.94 5.57 7.83
C ASP A 21 9.14 4.76 8.29
N ARG A 22 8.93 3.53 8.78
CA ARG A 22 10.04 2.61 9.11
C ARG A 22 10.88 2.27 7.88
N LEU A 23 10.24 2.03 6.73
CA LEU A 23 10.93 1.84 5.46
C LEU A 23 11.72 3.10 5.06
N GLY A 24 11.14 4.29 5.23
CA GLY A 24 11.84 5.56 5.01
C GLY A 24 13.09 5.69 5.88
N LYS A 25 13.00 5.33 7.16
CA LYS A 25 14.15 5.31 8.08
C LYS A 25 15.21 4.31 7.65
N ALA A 26 14.82 3.12 7.17
CA ALA A 26 15.75 2.12 6.65
C ALA A 26 16.51 2.63 5.42
N LEU A 27 15.81 3.32 4.50
CA LEU A 27 16.40 3.92 3.30
C LEU A 27 17.34 5.10 3.60
N ALA A 28 17.15 5.79 4.73
CA ALA A 28 17.97 6.92 5.14
C ALA A 28 19.21 6.54 5.97
N ARG A 29 19.42 5.25 6.27
CA ARG A 29 20.58 4.79 7.05
C ARG A 29 21.89 4.93 6.27
N SER A 30 22.98 5.19 7.01
CA SER A 30 24.35 5.18 6.51
C SER A 30 25.22 4.28 7.40
N PRO A 31 25.86 3.22 6.86
CA PRO A 31 25.71 2.74 5.49
C PRO A 31 24.30 2.19 5.23
N LEU A 32 23.86 2.25 3.97
CA LEU A 32 22.62 1.62 3.55
C LEU A 32 22.81 0.11 3.46
N GLU A 33 21.86 -0.66 4.01
CA GLU A 33 21.96 -2.11 4.10
C GLU A 33 20.71 -2.80 3.52
N ARG A 34 20.92 -3.89 2.78
CA ARG A 34 19.82 -4.64 2.14
C ARG A 34 18.86 -5.27 3.14
N GLY A 35 19.38 -5.84 4.23
CA GLY A 35 18.60 -6.56 5.24
C GLY A 35 17.47 -5.71 5.85
N PRO A 36 17.78 -4.55 6.46
CA PRO A 36 16.77 -3.66 7.04
C PRO A 36 15.73 -3.15 6.03
N VAL A 37 16.14 -2.88 4.78
CA VAL A 37 15.20 -2.45 3.73
C VAL A 37 14.26 -3.60 3.35
N ALA A 38 14.79 -4.81 3.16
CA ALA A 38 14.01 -5.99 2.83
C ALA A 38 13.04 -6.38 3.96
N GLU A 39 13.46 -6.28 5.22
CA GLU A 39 12.61 -6.55 6.39
C GLU A 39 11.45 -5.53 6.49
N ALA A 40 11.75 -4.23 6.33
CA ALA A 40 10.74 -3.20 6.36
C ALA A 40 9.73 -3.34 5.21
N LEU A 41 10.21 -3.70 4.01
CA LEU A 41 9.34 -4.02 2.87
C LEU A 41 8.45 -5.23 3.12
N ALA A 42 9.00 -6.33 3.64
CA ALA A 42 8.23 -7.54 3.91
C ALA A 42 7.10 -7.28 4.91
N GLY A 43 7.39 -6.55 6.00
CA GLY A 43 6.38 -6.17 6.99
C GLY A 43 5.29 -5.27 6.39
N LEU A 44 5.68 -4.26 5.59
CA LEU A 44 4.74 -3.37 4.94
C LEU A 44 3.84 -4.09 3.93
N ILE A 45 4.42 -4.94 3.08
CA ILE A 45 3.70 -5.71 2.06
C ILE A 45 2.67 -6.66 2.69
N ALA A 46 3.02 -7.32 3.79
CA ALA A 46 2.12 -8.25 4.47
C ALA A 46 0.85 -7.56 5.00
N VAL A 47 1.00 -6.36 5.57
CA VAL A 47 -0.15 -5.56 6.05
C VAL A 47 -0.94 -4.98 4.89
N LEU A 48 -0.27 -4.55 3.82
CA LEU A 48 -0.93 -4.01 2.63
C LEU A 48 -1.89 -5.05 2.03
N PHE A 49 -1.45 -6.29 1.79
CA PHE A 49 -2.33 -7.31 1.22
C PHE A 49 -3.62 -7.53 2.02
N GLN A 50 -3.53 -7.53 3.35
CA GLN A 50 -4.70 -7.67 4.22
C GLN A 50 -5.62 -6.45 4.13
N HIS A 51 -5.04 -5.27 3.99
CA HIS A 51 -5.78 -4.02 3.82
C HIS A 51 -6.56 -4.00 2.50
N GLU A 52 -5.90 -4.24 1.36
CA GLU A 52 -6.52 -4.21 0.03
C GLU A 52 -7.70 -5.19 -0.09
N GLU A 53 -7.57 -6.38 0.51
CA GLU A 53 -8.61 -7.41 0.53
C GLU A 53 -9.83 -6.94 1.34
N ALA A 54 -9.59 -6.42 2.56
CA ALA A 54 -10.64 -5.91 3.41
C ALA A 54 -11.34 -4.69 2.77
N GLU A 55 -10.57 -3.79 2.16
CA GLU A 55 -11.10 -2.60 1.50
C GLU A 55 -11.95 -2.98 0.28
N SER A 56 -11.44 -3.85 -0.59
CA SER A 56 -12.18 -4.34 -1.75
C SER A 56 -13.54 -4.93 -1.37
N ALA A 57 -13.60 -5.70 -0.28
CA ALA A 57 -14.85 -6.25 0.24
C ALA A 57 -15.81 -5.15 0.71
N PHE A 58 -15.30 -4.18 1.47
CA PHE A 58 -16.06 -3.03 1.97
C PHE A 58 -16.63 -2.16 0.84
N LEU A 59 -15.80 -1.81 -0.15
CA LEU A 59 -16.17 -1.01 -1.31
C LEU A 59 -17.24 -1.68 -2.16
N ARG A 60 -17.08 -2.98 -2.45
CA ARG A 60 -18.05 -3.77 -3.21
C ARG A 60 -19.40 -3.83 -2.51
N ALA A 61 -19.43 -3.94 -1.18
CA ALA A 61 -20.67 -3.94 -0.41
C ALA A 61 -21.38 -2.58 -0.47
N ARG A 62 -20.62 -1.47 -0.49
CA ARG A 62 -21.17 -0.11 -0.33
C ARG A 62 -21.51 0.60 -1.64
N LEU A 63 -20.74 0.37 -2.70
CA LEU A 63 -20.84 1.11 -3.97
C LEU A 63 -21.64 0.38 -5.05
N LYS A 64 -22.02 -0.87 -4.82
CA LYS A 64 -22.80 -1.68 -5.75
C LYS A 64 -24.21 -1.11 -5.94
N GLY A 65 -24.70 -1.15 -7.18
CA GLY A 65 -26.09 -0.83 -7.51
C GLY A 65 -26.33 0.59 -8.06
N SER A 66 -25.27 1.38 -8.27
CA SER A 66 -25.36 2.64 -9.02
C SER A 66 -24.22 2.77 -10.02
N LYS A 67 -24.49 3.37 -11.20
CA LYS A 67 -23.45 3.63 -12.21
C LYS A 67 -22.30 4.49 -11.70
N ALA A 68 -22.59 5.41 -10.76
CA ALA A 68 -21.56 6.25 -10.16
C ALA A 68 -20.66 5.43 -9.22
N GLY A 69 -21.26 4.60 -8.36
CA GLY A 69 -20.53 3.72 -7.46
C GLY A 69 -19.71 2.65 -8.18
N GLU A 70 -20.23 2.07 -9.26
CA GLU A 70 -19.49 1.11 -10.10
C GLU A 70 -18.25 1.73 -10.76
N ARG A 71 -18.34 2.99 -11.21
CA ARG A 71 -17.15 3.70 -11.74
C ARG A 71 -16.11 3.96 -10.67
N THR A 72 -16.53 4.34 -9.46
CA THR A 72 -15.62 4.52 -8.32
C THR A 72 -14.96 3.20 -7.96
N LEU A 73 -15.72 2.11 -7.88
CA LEU A 73 -15.19 0.77 -7.61
C LEU A 73 -14.15 0.37 -8.65
N GLN A 74 -14.44 0.53 -9.94
CA GLN A 74 -13.49 0.21 -11.02
C GLN A 74 -12.20 1.03 -10.92
N ALA A 75 -12.30 2.32 -10.54
CA ALA A 75 -11.14 3.16 -10.36
C ALA A 75 -10.27 2.65 -9.20
N MET A 76 -10.86 2.29 -8.06
CA MET A 76 -10.11 1.75 -6.91
C MET A 76 -9.47 0.40 -7.24
N GLU A 77 -10.20 -0.51 -7.91
CA GLU A 77 -9.64 -1.80 -8.32
C GLU A 77 -8.43 -1.64 -9.27
N ASN A 78 -8.43 -0.62 -10.14
CA ASN A 78 -7.28 -0.32 -11.01
C ASN A 78 -6.07 0.21 -10.22
N GLU A 79 -6.31 1.00 -9.17
CA GLU A 79 -5.25 1.47 -8.27
C GLU A 79 -4.64 0.30 -7.49
N HIS A 80 -5.48 -0.57 -6.91
CA HIS A 80 -5.05 -1.80 -6.21
C HIS A 80 -4.18 -2.66 -7.14
N VAL A 81 -4.61 -2.91 -8.38
CA VAL A 81 -3.83 -3.68 -9.37
C VAL A 81 -2.47 -3.02 -9.64
N SER A 82 -2.41 -1.70 -9.76
CA SER A 82 -1.18 -0.96 -10.02
C SER A 82 -0.21 -1.05 -8.83
N LEU A 83 -0.73 -0.98 -7.61
CA LEU A 83 0.04 -1.12 -6.39
C LEU A 83 0.58 -2.55 -6.23
N LEU A 84 -0.25 -3.56 -6.48
CA LEU A 84 0.14 -4.97 -6.44
C LEU A 84 1.19 -5.34 -7.49
N ALA A 85 1.14 -4.72 -8.67
CA ALA A 85 2.18 -4.89 -9.68
C ALA A 85 3.55 -4.41 -9.17
N LEU A 86 3.60 -3.25 -8.50
CA LEU A 86 4.83 -2.75 -7.88
C LEU A 86 5.33 -3.65 -6.74
N VAL A 87 4.41 -4.19 -5.92
CA VAL A 87 4.75 -5.17 -4.88
C VAL A 87 5.40 -6.41 -5.48
N LYS A 88 4.88 -6.90 -6.61
CA LYS A 88 5.45 -8.06 -7.30
C LYS A 88 6.88 -7.79 -7.79
N ASP A 89 7.13 -6.63 -8.38
CA ASP A 89 8.48 -6.24 -8.81
C ASP A 89 9.45 -6.19 -7.62
N ILE A 90 9.01 -5.65 -6.49
CA ILE A 90 9.79 -5.62 -5.24
C ILE A 90 10.10 -7.03 -4.76
N GLN A 91 9.11 -7.92 -4.73
CA GLN A 91 9.30 -9.31 -4.29
C GLN A 91 10.31 -10.05 -5.18
N ILE A 92 10.29 -9.83 -6.49
CA ILE A 92 11.30 -10.38 -7.41
C ILE A 92 12.70 -9.86 -7.05
N VAL A 93 12.85 -8.56 -6.86
CA VAL A 93 14.15 -7.93 -6.52
C VAL A 93 14.66 -8.34 -5.13
N MET A 94 13.75 -8.60 -4.19
CA MET A 94 14.07 -9.14 -2.87
C MET A 94 14.50 -10.61 -2.94
N GLY A 95 13.82 -11.41 -3.75
CA GLY A 95 14.07 -12.85 -3.90
C GLY A 95 15.34 -13.21 -4.67
N HIS A 96 15.88 -12.27 -5.46
CA HIS A 96 17.07 -12.45 -6.29
C HIS A 96 18.18 -11.43 -5.99
N PRO A 97 18.73 -11.38 -4.76
CA PRO A 97 19.76 -10.42 -4.38
C PRO A 97 21.06 -10.52 -5.20
N GLU A 98 21.33 -11.67 -5.81
CA GLU A 98 22.45 -11.93 -6.71
C GLU A 98 22.29 -11.27 -8.09
N LEU A 99 21.05 -11.00 -8.52
CA LEU A 99 20.73 -10.41 -9.82
C LEU A 99 20.49 -8.90 -9.74
N TYR A 100 20.09 -8.40 -8.56
CA TYR A 100 19.67 -7.01 -8.40
C TYR A 100 20.43 -6.29 -7.28
N SER A 101 20.95 -5.11 -7.60
CA SER A 101 21.69 -4.29 -6.66
C SER A 101 20.80 -3.75 -5.52
N LEU A 102 21.45 -3.32 -4.43
CA LEU A 102 20.79 -2.59 -3.35
C LEU A 102 20.17 -1.28 -3.83
N ASP A 103 20.83 -0.57 -4.76
CA ASP A 103 20.30 0.67 -5.33
C ASP A 103 18.97 0.44 -6.07
N HIS A 104 18.85 -0.67 -6.79
CA HIS A 104 17.60 -1.02 -7.47
C HIS A 104 16.48 -1.31 -6.45
N LEU A 105 16.75 -2.12 -5.42
CA LEU A 105 15.79 -2.37 -4.34
C LEU A 105 15.36 -1.06 -3.67
N SER A 106 16.32 -0.17 -3.41
CA SER A 106 16.09 1.11 -2.73
C SER A 106 15.26 2.07 -3.57
N GLY A 107 15.49 2.10 -4.89
CA GLY A 107 14.68 2.88 -5.83
C GLY A 107 13.22 2.40 -5.87
N LEU A 108 12.99 1.09 -5.95
CA LEU A 108 11.65 0.51 -5.90
C LEU A 108 10.96 0.76 -4.55
N ALA A 109 11.69 0.60 -3.45
CA ALA A 109 11.20 0.88 -2.10
C ALA A 109 10.77 2.35 -1.94
N GLY A 110 11.58 3.28 -2.43
CA GLY A 110 11.26 4.71 -2.43
C GLY A 110 9.99 5.01 -3.23
N ARG A 111 9.88 4.44 -4.44
CA ARG A 111 8.68 4.57 -5.28
C ARG A 111 7.44 4.00 -4.59
N PHE A 112 7.56 2.83 -3.97
CA PHE A 112 6.46 2.18 -3.27
C PHE A 112 5.91 3.02 -2.13
N ARG A 113 6.77 3.66 -1.34
CA ARG A 113 6.32 4.61 -0.30
C ARG A 113 5.48 5.75 -0.86
N VAL A 114 5.91 6.34 -1.98
CA VAL A 114 5.20 7.46 -2.61
C VAL A 114 3.85 7.01 -3.16
N VAL A 115 3.81 5.87 -3.86
CA VAL A 115 2.57 5.35 -4.43
C VAL A 115 1.59 4.94 -3.32
N LEU A 116 2.07 4.26 -2.28
CA LEU A 116 1.24 3.89 -1.13
C LEU A 116 0.65 5.12 -0.44
N GLN A 117 1.43 6.18 -0.21
CA GLN A 117 0.91 7.40 0.40
C GLN A 117 -0.21 8.03 -0.44
N ALA A 118 0.01 8.14 -1.75
CA ALA A 118 -0.99 8.69 -2.67
C ALA A 118 -2.27 7.84 -2.72
N HIS A 119 -2.10 6.52 -2.62
CA HIS A 119 -3.20 5.57 -2.57
C HIS A 119 -4.08 5.77 -1.32
N LEU A 120 -3.48 5.81 -0.13
CA LEU A 120 -4.21 6.02 1.13
C LEU A 120 -4.94 7.38 1.15
N GLU A 121 -4.32 8.43 0.59
CA GLU A 121 -4.95 9.76 0.47
C GLU A 121 -6.16 9.75 -0.48
N LEU A 122 -6.08 8.98 -1.56
CA LEU A 122 -7.18 8.83 -2.52
C LEU A 122 -8.38 8.14 -1.87
N GLU A 123 -8.15 7.07 -1.12
CA GLU A 123 -9.19 6.34 -0.39
C GLU A 123 -9.84 7.22 0.68
N GLU A 124 -9.06 7.93 1.48
CA GLU A 124 -9.56 8.87 2.50
C GLU A 124 -10.48 9.94 1.92
N LYS A 125 -10.13 10.45 0.76
CA LYS A 125 -10.93 11.46 0.06
C LYS A 125 -12.20 10.88 -0.57
N HIS A 126 -12.09 9.76 -1.28
CA HIS A 126 -13.14 9.27 -2.16
C HIS A 126 -14.03 8.19 -1.55
N VAL A 127 -13.52 7.47 -0.56
CA VAL A 127 -14.19 6.34 0.09
C VAL A 127 -14.70 6.73 1.47
N TYR A 128 -13.88 7.42 2.26
CA TYR A 128 -14.19 7.74 3.67
C TYR A 128 -14.69 9.17 3.90
N GLY A 129 -14.62 10.03 2.87
CA GLY A 129 -15.18 11.38 2.86
C GLY A 129 -14.44 12.37 3.78
N ARG A 130 -13.16 12.14 4.10
CA ARG A 130 -12.33 13.12 4.81
C ARG A 130 -11.69 14.08 3.79
N PRO A 131 -11.70 15.41 4.02
CA PRO A 131 -10.83 16.31 3.27
C PRO A 131 -9.36 16.01 3.63
N ALA A 132 -8.49 16.04 2.62
CA ALA A 132 -7.04 15.94 2.78
C ALA A 132 -6.47 17.13 3.59
#